data_AF-A0A0J9UUB5-F1
#
_entry.id   AF-A0A0J9UUB5-F1
#
_cell.length_a   1.000
_cell.length_b   1.000
_cell.length_c   1.000
_cell.angle_alpha   90.00
_cell.angle_beta   90.00
_cell.angle_gamma   90.00
#
_symmetry.space_group_name_H-M   'P 1'
#
loop_
_entity.id
_entity.type
_entity.pdbx_description
1 polymer ?
#
loop_
_entity_poly.entity_id
_entity_poly.type
_entity_poly.pdbx_seq_one_letter_code
_entity_poly.pdbx_strand_id
1 'polypeptide(L)'
;MEMIDREADGSDSLEGFMMLHSIAGGTGSGLGSFLLERLNDRFPKKIIQTYSVFPDTTNAGDVVVHPYNSILSMRRLTQNADSVVVLDNGALSHIAADRLHVQEPSFQQTNQLVATVMSASTTTLRYPGYMHNDLVSILASLIPTPRCHFLMTAYTPFTGDQVEQAKTVRKTTVLDVMRRLLQPKNRMVSTVPGKKSCYISILNVIQGEVDPTDVHKSLLRIRERRLATFIPWGPASIQVALTKRSPYIPMSHRVSGLMLANHTSIATLFKRILRQYDGMRKRNAFMEGYKKTAPFSENLNEFDEARQVVADLIGEYEAAEDADYLNPDAGEKPTSAETDRRVA
;
A
#
# COMPACT_ATOMS: atom_id res chain seq x y z
N MET A 1 -17.28 -14.42 14.50
CA MET A 1 -17.49 -13.07 15.07
C MET A 1 -17.37 -13.09 16.58
N GLU A 2 -17.98 -14.03 17.30
CA GLU A 2 -17.91 -14.10 18.77
C GLU A 2 -16.49 -13.96 19.36
N MET A 3 -15.49 -14.62 18.78
CA MET A 3 -14.10 -14.45 19.24
C MET A 3 -13.60 -13.01 19.08
N ILE A 4 -13.91 -12.34 17.96
CA ILE A 4 -13.52 -10.95 17.72
C ILE A 4 -14.21 -10.04 18.72
N ASP A 5 -15.48 -10.29 18.99
CA ASP A 5 -16.27 -9.50 19.94
C ASP A 5 -15.70 -9.61 21.35
N ARG A 6 -15.34 -10.83 21.77
CA ARG A 6 -14.74 -11.07 23.07
C ARG A 6 -13.41 -10.31 23.25
N GLU A 7 -12.54 -10.31 22.25
CA GLU A 7 -11.28 -9.56 22.32
C GLU A 7 -11.49 -8.04 22.23
N ALA A 8 -12.49 -7.60 21.46
CA ALA A 8 -12.87 -6.19 21.38
C ALA A 8 -13.45 -5.67 22.70
N ASP A 9 -14.33 -6.45 23.35
CA ASP A 9 -14.92 -6.13 24.66
C ASP A 9 -13.89 -6.23 25.78
N GLY A 10 -12.86 -7.06 25.63
CA GLY A 10 -11.72 -7.14 26.55
C GLY A 10 -10.72 -5.98 26.42
N SER A 11 -10.89 -5.10 25.44
CA SER A 11 -10.00 -3.96 25.19
C SER A 11 -10.63 -2.65 25.69
N ASP A 12 -10.00 -1.98 26.66
CA ASP A 12 -10.51 -0.71 27.22
C ASP A 12 -10.70 0.38 26.15
N SER A 13 -9.79 0.44 25.17
CA SER A 13 -9.85 1.39 24.05
C SER A 13 -9.31 0.75 22.77
N LEU A 14 -10.16 -0.02 22.10
CA LEU A 14 -9.84 -0.60 20.79
C LEU A 14 -9.61 0.50 19.74
N GLU A 15 -8.44 0.52 19.12
CA GLU A 15 -8.11 1.49 18.06
C GLU A 15 -8.60 1.05 16.67
N GLY A 16 -8.37 -0.21 16.32
CA GLY A 16 -8.70 -0.75 15.00
C GLY A 16 -8.34 -2.22 14.85
N PHE A 17 -8.50 -2.72 13.62
CA PHE A 17 -8.19 -4.08 13.21
C PHE A 17 -7.07 -4.07 12.18
N MET A 18 -6.08 -4.95 12.38
CA MET A 18 -5.03 -5.22 11.40
C MET A 18 -5.24 -6.61 10.80
N MET A 19 -5.65 -6.70 9.54
CA MET A 19 -5.88 -7.97 8.85
C MET A 19 -4.69 -8.35 7.97
N LEU A 20 -4.10 -9.52 8.21
CA LEU A 20 -3.08 -10.11 7.35
C LEU A 20 -3.75 -11.17 6.48
N HIS A 21 -3.70 -11.00 5.16
CA HIS A 21 -4.31 -11.96 4.25
C HIS A 21 -3.68 -11.92 2.85
N SER A 22 -3.93 -12.96 2.06
CA SER A 22 -3.61 -12.99 0.64
C SER A 22 -4.86 -12.76 -0.19
N ILE A 23 -4.76 -11.95 -1.25
CA ILE A 23 -5.87 -11.69 -2.18
C ILE A 23 -6.04 -12.78 -3.26
N ALA A 24 -5.03 -13.64 -3.42
CA ALA A 24 -4.97 -14.63 -4.50
C ALA A 24 -5.45 -16.03 -4.09
N GLY A 25 -5.24 -16.41 -2.83
CA GLY A 25 -5.64 -17.71 -2.28
C GLY A 25 -7.15 -17.81 -2.02
N GLY A 26 -7.68 -19.02 -1.78
CA GLY A 26 -9.12 -19.22 -1.54
C GLY A 26 -9.63 -18.66 -0.21
N THR A 27 -8.99 -19.02 0.91
CA THR A 27 -9.41 -18.57 2.24
C THR A 27 -9.14 -17.08 2.47
N GLY A 28 -7.92 -16.62 2.14
CA GLY A 28 -7.54 -15.23 2.35
C GLY A 28 -8.36 -14.22 1.52
N SER A 29 -8.80 -14.62 0.32
CA SER A 29 -9.69 -13.81 -0.50
C SER A 29 -11.14 -13.91 -0.03
N GLY A 30 -11.73 -15.11 0.01
CA GLY A 30 -13.14 -15.31 0.30
C GLY A 30 -13.52 -15.00 1.74
N LEU A 31 -12.89 -15.68 2.70
CA LEU A 31 -13.16 -15.42 4.12
C LEU A 31 -12.68 -14.03 4.53
N GLY A 32 -11.56 -13.56 3.98
CA GLY A 32 -11.07 -12.19 4.22
C GLY A 32 -12.08 -11.13 3.77
N SER A 33 -12.64 -11.29 2.56
CA SER A 33 -13.68 -10.39 2.04
C SER A 33 -14.93 -10.37 2.93
N PHE A 34 -15.40 -11.54 3.36
CA PHE A 34 -16.53 -11.65 4.28
C PHE A 34 -16.24 -10.98 5.63
N LEU A 35 -15.04 -11.15 6.17
CA LEU A 35 -14.64 -10.52 7.43
C LEU A 35 -14.55 -8.99 7.29
N LEU A 36 -14.05 -8.47 6.17
CA LEU A 36 -14.00 -7.02 5.93
C LEU A 36 -15.40 -6.38 5.93
N GLU A 37 -16.36 -6.99 5.23
CA GLU A 37 -17.77 -6.53 5.27
C GLU A 37 -18.32 -6.54 6.70
N ARG A 38 -18.16 -7.67 7.41
CA ARG A 38 -18.71 -7.83 8.76
C ARG A 38 -18.06 -6.93 9.80
N LEU A 39 -16.76 -6.67 9.69
CA LEU A 39 -16.04 -5.74 10.57
C LEU A 39 -16.48 -4.31 10.31
N ASN A 40 -16.64 -3.91 9.05
CA ASN A 40 -17.09 -2.59 8.68
C ASN A 40 -18.52 -2.30 9.19
N ASP A 41 -19.42 -3.27 9.05
CA ASP A 41 -20.81 -3.15 9.54
C ASP A 41 -20.90 -3.14 11.07
N ARG A 42 -20.11 -4.00 11.75
CA ARG A 42 -20.17 -4.16 13.19
C ARG A 42 -19.40 -3.08 13.96
N PHE A 43 -18.28 -2.62 13.41
CA PHE A 43 -17.38 -1.65 14.04
C PHE A 43 -17.10 -0.45 13.12
N PRO A 44 -18.12 0.31 12.70
CA PRO A 44 -17.99 1.35 11.66
C PRO A 44 -17.13 2.56 12.07
N LYS A 45 -16.79 2.68 13.36
CA LYS A 45 -15.93 3.76 13.90
C LYS A 45 -14.48 3.32 14.10
N LYS A 46 -14.15 2.05 13.84
CA LYS A 46 -12.82 1.49 14.08
C LYS A 46 -12.08 1.38 12.77
N ILE A 47 -10.79 1.70 12.80
CA ILE A 47 -9.94 1.66 11.61
C ILE A 47 -9.71 0.21 11.19
N ILE A 48 -9.83 -0.07 9.91
CA ILE A 48 -9.51 -1.36 9.29
C ILE A 48 -8.29 -1.17 8.39
N GLN A 49 -7.13 -1.63 8.86
CA GLN A 49 -5.90 -1.68 8.08
C GLN A 49 -5.63 -3.11 7.62
N THR A 50 -5.25 -3.30 6.37
CA THR A 50 -4.86 -4.61 5.85
C THR A 50 -3.40 -4.65 5.42
N TYR A 51 -2.75 -5.77 5.67
CA TYR A 51 -1.49 -6.17 5.03
C TYR A 51 -1.84 -7.24 4.00
N SER A 52 -2.05 -6.79 2.78
CA SER A 52 -2.59 -7.62 1.70
C SER A 52 -1.45 -8.11 0.82
N VAL A 53 -1.27 -9.43 0.75
CA VAL A 53 -0.27 -10.07 -0.10
C VAL A 53 -0.84 -10.25 -1.51
N PHE A 54 -0.28 -9.51 -2.45
CA PHE A 54 -0.58 -9.56 -3.87
C PHE A 54 0.20 -10.70 -4.54
N PRO A 55 -0.44 -11.43 -5.48
CA PRO A 55 0.24 -12.47 -6.24
C PRO A 55 1.33 -11.88 -7.13
N ASP A 56 2.30 -12.71 -7.48
CA ASP A 56 3.21 -12.39 -8.58
C ASP A 56 2.37 -12.31 -9.88
N THR A 57 2.29 -11.12 -10.45
CA THR A 57 1.52 -10.86 -11.68
C THR A 57 2.38 -11.02 -12.94
N THR A 58 3.67 -11.26 -12.79
CA THR A 58 4.65 -11.36 -13.89
C THR A 58 5.02 -12.79 -14.22
N ASN A 59 5.21 -13.64 -13.20
CA ASN A 59 5.40 -15.07 -13.39
C ASN A 59 4.07 -15.80 -13.29
N ALA A 60 3.90 -16.88 -14.05
CA ALA A 60 2.71 -17.72 -13.95
C ALA A 60 2.66 -18.34 -12.55
N GLY A 61 1.80 -17.82 -11.67
CA GLY A 61 1.60 -18.38 -10.34
C GLY A 61 0.91 -19.74 -10.40
N ASP A 62 1.13 -20.58 -9.37
CA ASP A 62 0.58 -21.94 -9.29
C ASP A 62 -0.95 -21.99 -9.30
N VAL A 63 -1.62 -20.90 -8.90
CA VAL A 63 -3.08 -20.83 -8.77
C VAL A 63 -3.70 -20.18 -10.00
N VAL A 64 -4.20 -20.98 -10.93
CA VAL A 64 -4.79 -20.49 -12.21
C VAL A 64 -5.99 -19.56 -12.04
N VAL A 65 -6.72 -19.64 -10.92
CA VAL A 65 -7.92 -18.83 -10.65
C VAL A 65 -7.63 -17.53 -9.89
N HIS A 66 -6.35 -17.22 -9.61
CA HIS A 66 -5.99 -16.06 -8.80
C HIS A 66 -6.54 -14.71 -9.30
N PRO A 67 -6.71 -14.44 -10.62
CA PRO A 67 -7.24 -13.15 -11.06
C PRO A 67 -8.70 -12.93 -10.66
N TYR A 68 -9.52 -13.99 -10.61
CA TYR A 68 -10.90 -13.92 -10.12
C TYR A 68 -10.95 -13.59 -8.63
N ASN A 69 -10.20 -14.34 -7.80
CA ASN A 69 -10.09 -14.09 -6.36
C ASN A 69 -9.57 -12.67 -6.06
N SER A 70 -8.59 -12.22 -6.84
CA SER A 70 -7.96 -10.91 -6.64
C SER A 70 -8.95 -9.78 -6.91
N ILE A 71 -9.72 -9.83 -8.01
CA ILE A 71 -10.71 -8.78 -8.33
C ILE A 71 -11.82 -8.72 -7.27
N LEU A 72 -12.35 -9.87 -6.84
CA LEU A 72 -13.37 -9.92 -5.79
C LEU A 72 -12.84 -9.33 -4.47
N SER A 73 -11.63 -9.72 -4.07
CA SER A 73 -10.97 -9.19 -2.87
C SER A 73 -10.70 -7.68 -2.99
N MET A 74 -10.22 -7.23 -4.15
CA MET A 74 -9.90 -5.83 -4.39
C MET A 74 -11.13 -4.93 -4.27
N ARG A 75 -12.32 -5.38 -4.70
CA ARG A 75 -13.55 -4.63 -4.46
C ARG A 75 -13.76 -4.36 -2.97
N ARG A 76 -13.64 -5.39 -2.13
CA ARG A 76 -13.84 -5.25 -0.67
C ARG A 76 -12.75 -4.45 0.01
N LEU A 77 -11.50 -4.63 -0.43
CA LEU A 77 -10.39 -3.78 0.02
C LEU A 77 -10.62 -2.30 -0.34
N THR A 78 -11.25 -2.02 -1.48
CA THR A 78 -11.53 -0.65 -1.91
C THR A 78 -12.69 -0.03 -1.13
N GLN A 79 -13.70 -0.83 -0.75
CA GLN A 79 -14.95 -0.33 -0.15
C GLN A 79 -14.99 -0.42 1.38
N ASN A 80 -14.27 -1.36 1.99
CA ASN A 80 -14.43 -1.73 3.41
C ASN A 80 -13.13 -1.65 4.23
N ALA A 81 -12.01 -1.24 3.64
CA ALA A 81 -10.77 -1.01 4.37
C ALA A 81 -10.37 0.46 4.31
N ASP A 82 -9.88 1.02 5.42
CA ASP A 82 -9.39 2.39 5.49
C ASP A 82 -7.97 2.53 4.95
N SER A 83 -7.18 1.46 5.01
CA SER A 83 -5.81 1.44 4.49
C SER A 83 -5.37 0.04 4.08
N VAL A 84 -4.75 -0.06 2.91
CA VAL A 84 -4.23 -1.31 2.37
C VAL A 84 -2.72 -1.17 2.16
N VAL A 85 -1.93 -1.84 2.99
CA VAL A 85 -0.48 -1.96 2.79
C VAL A 85 -0.24 -3.09 1.79
N VAL A 86 0.23 -2.72 0.60
CA VAL A 86 0.44 -3.66 -0.51
C VAL A 86 1.78 -4.36 -0.33
N LEU A 87 1.74 -5.70 -0.30
CA LEU A 87 2.90 -6.57 -0.26
C LEU A 87 2.92 -7.42 -1.55
N ASP A 88 3.79 -7.10 -2.50
CA ASP A 88 3.84 -7.80 -3.79
C ASP A 88 4.84 -8.96 -3.75
N ASN A 89 4.37 -10.19 -3.90
CA ASN A 89 5.24 -11.37 -3.91
C ASN A 89 6.29 -11.32 -5.02
N GLY A 90 6.00 -10.75 -6.19
CA GLY A 90 7.01 -10.63 -7.26
C GLY A 90 8.18 -9.76 -6.83
N ALA A 91 7.89 -8.59 -6.24
CA ALA A 91 8.91 -7.67 -5.74
C ALA A 91 9.65 -8.25 -4.52
N LEU A 92 8.93 -8.88 -3.59
CA LEU A 92 9.50 -9.51 -2.40
C LEU A 92 10.46 -10.65 -2.78
N SER A 93 10.07 -11.49 -3.74
CA SER A 93 10.93 -12.56 -4.26
C SER A 93 12.16 -12.00 -4.95
N HIS A 94 12.03 -10.98 -5.80
CA HIS A 94 13.19 -10.34 -6.42
C HIS A 94 14.14 -9.74 -5.38
N ILE A 95 13.60 -9.04 -4.36
CA ILE A 95 14.42 -8.49 -3.28
C ILE A 95 15.11 -9.63 -2.52
N ALA A 96 14.38 -10.65 -2.07
CA ALA A 96 14.93 -11.78 -1.33
C ALA A 96 16.03 -12.52 -2.12
N ALA A 97 15.82 -12.76 -3.42
CA ALA A 97 16.80 -13.35 -4.32
C ALA A 97 18.09 -12.51 -4.39
N ASP A 98 17.96 -11.20 -4.65
CA ASP A 98 19.09 -10.27 -4.70
C ASP A 98 19.85 -10.19 -3.37
N ARG A 99 19.14 -10.26 -2.23
CA ARG A 99 19.74 -10.12 -0.89
C ARG A 99 20.48 -11.37 -0.44
N LEU A 100 19.84 -12.51 -0.61
CA LEU A 100 20.31 -13.78 -0.09
C LEU A 100 21.21 -14.50 -1.09
N HIS A 101 21.38 -13.93 -2.29
CA HIS A 101 22.11 -14.53 -3.40
C HIS A 101 21.58 -15.94 -3.74
N VAL A 102 20.25 -16.09 -3.69
CA VAL A 102 19.53 -17.32 -4.03
C VAL A 102 18.74 -17.09 -5.31
N GLN A 103 18.60 -18.13 -6.15
CA GLN A 103 17.82 -18.03 -7.38
C GLN A 103 16.31 -18.00 -7.10
N GLU A 104 15.84 -18.85 -6.19
CA GLU A 104 14.44 -18.93 -5.79
C GLU A 104 14.31 -18.85 -4.27
N PRO A 105 13.82 -17.73 -3.72
CA PRO A 105 13.64 -17.58 -2.29
C PRO A 105 12.42 -18.36 -1.80
N SER A 106 12.52 -18.96 -0.61
CA SER A 106 11.38 -19.66 0.01
C SER A 106 10.37 -18.68 0.60
N PHE A 107 9.12 -19.12 0.79
CA PHE A 107 8.11 -18.30 1.49
C PHE A 107 8.54 -17.90 2.91
N GLN A 108 9.35 -18.71 3.58
CA GLN A 108 9.90 -18.35 4.88
C GLN A 108 10.82 -17.13 4.79
N GLN A 109 11.63 -17.05 3.74
CA GLN A 109 12.54 -15.93 3.50
C GLN A 109 11.79 -14.66 3.10
N THR A 110 10.78 -14.76 2.24
CA THR A 110 9.94 -13.59 1.89
C THR A 110 9.14 -13.11 3.09
N ASN A 111 8.63 -14.02 3.93
CA ASN A 111 7.92 -13.68 5.17
C ASN A 111 8.80 -12.98 6.20
N GLN A 112 10.12 -13.23 6.24
CA GLN A 112 11.03 -12.45 7.09
C GLN A 112 11.08 -10.98 6.67
N LEU A 113 11.04 -10.69 5.35
CA LEU A 113 10.96 -9.33 4.85
C LEU A 113 9.63 -8.67 5.22
N VAL A 114 8.52 -9.40 5.05
CA VAL A 114 7.18 -8.94 5.43
C VAL A 114 7.10 -8.63 6.92
N ALA A 115 7.56 -9.53 7.79
CA ALA A 115 7.59 -9.35 9.23
C ALA A 115 8.41 -8.11 9.64
N THR A 116 9.54 -7.87 8.95
CA THR A 116 10.37 -6.68 9.18
C THR A 116 9.61 -5.39 8.85
N VAL A 117 8.92 -5.35 7.70
CA VAL A 117 8.10 -4.20 7.29
C VAL A 117 6.95 -3.95 8.25
N MET A 118 6.22 -5.00 8.61
CA MET A 118 5.10 -4.92 9.55
C MET A 118 5.56 -4.40 10.92
N SER A 119 6.65 -4.96 11.44
CA SER A 119 7.27 -4.49 12.69
C SER A 119 7.69 -3.03 12.55
N ALA A 120 8.36 -2.64 11.47
CA ALA A 120 8.79 -1.27 11.26
C ALA A 120 7.60 -0.29 11.16
N SER A 121 6.53 -0.66 10.48
CA SER A 121 5.34 0.19 10.29
C SER A 121 4.57 0.46 11.59
N THR A 122 4.60 -0.49 12.53
CA THR A 122 3.94 -0.37 13.85
C THR A 122 4.89 0.14 14.95
N THR A 123 6.09 0.58 14.60
CA THR A 123 7.10 0.99 15.60
C THR A 123 6.62 2.19 16.42
N THR A 124 5.97 3.16 15.77
CA THR A 124 5.46 4.37 16.44
C THR A 124 4.30 4.09 17.39
N LEU A 125 3.59 2.97 17.19
CA LEU A 125 2.53 2.50 18.09
C LEU A 125 3.09 1.73 19.30
N ARG A 126 4.19 1.01 19.10
CA ARG A 126 4.78 0.11 20.13
C ARG A 126 5.79 0.78 21.03
N TYR A 127 6.50 1.78 20.51
CA TYR A 127 7.53 2.51 21.26
C TYR A 127 7.12 3.97 21.43
N PRO A 128 7.34 4.55 22.62
CA PRO A 128 6.95 5.93 22.88
C PRO A 128 7.70 6.87 21.92
N GLY A 129 6.92 7.54 21.07
CA GLY A 129 7.36 8.60 20.17
C GLY A 129 6.65 9.92 20.47
N TYR A 130 7.01 10.99 19.75
CA TYR A 130 6.37 12.30 19.88
C TYR A 130 5.38 12.61 18.75
N MET A 131 5.47 11.92 17.61
CA MET A 131 4.64 12.17 16.43
C MET A 131 4.16 10.84 15.85
N HIS A 132 2.91 10.81 15.38
CA HIS A 132 2.27 9.66 14.75
C HIS A 132 2.18 8.41 15.66
N ASN A 133 1.75 8.62 16.91
CA ASN A 133 1.67 7.58 17.95
C ASN A 133 0.38 6.75 17.92
N ASP A 134 -0.55 7.13 17.05
CA ASP A 134 -1.84 6.50 16.82
C ASP A 134 -2.00 6.19 15.33
N LEU A 135 -2.71 5.11 15.03
CA LEU A 135 -3.01 4.65 13.68
C LEU A 135 -3.81 5.69 12.90
N VAL A 136 -4.72 6.40 13.58
CA VAL A 136 -5.53 7.46 12.96
C VAL A 136 -4.64 8.57 12.40
N SER A 137 -3.70 9.11 13.19
CA SER A 137 -2.79 10.15 12.69
C SER A 137 -1.84 9.66 11.59
N ILE A 138 -1.36 8.42 11.66
CA ILE A 138 -0.55 7.81 10.59
C ILE A 138 -1.35 7.80 9.28
N LEU A 139 -2.58 7.29 9.31
CA LEU A 139 -3.42 7.18 8.12
C LEU A 139 -3.87 8.54 7.59
N ALA A 140 -4.26 9.47 8.46
CA ALA A 140 -4.65 10.82 8.07
C ALA A 140 -3.50 11.56 7.35
N SER A 141 -2.25 11.28 7.71
CA SER A 141 -1.08 11.89 7.04
C SER A 141 -0.79 11.29 5.65
N LEU A 142 -1.16 10.03 5.44
CA LEU A 142 -0.85 9.25 4.25
C LEU A 142 -1.98 9.24 3.22
N ILE A 143 -3.24 9.30 3.65
CA ILE A 143 -4.41 9.10 2.82
C ILE A 143 -5.27 10.38 2.86
N PRO A 144 -4.95 11.39 2.02
CA PRO A 144 -5.76 12.60 1.94
C PRO A 144 -7.10 12.36 1.24
N THR A 145 -7.18 11.34 0.37
CA THR A 145 -8.39 10.95 -0.35
C THR A 145 -8.79 9.51 0.00
N PRO A 146 -10.00 9.26 0.52
CA PRO A 146 -10.38 7.95 1.04
C PRO A 146 -10.30 6.80 0.03
N ARG A 147 -10.50 7.06 -1.27
CA ARG A 147 -10.42 6.03 -2.31
C ARG A 147 -8.98 5.63 -2.67
N CYS A 148 -8.01 6.50 -2.44
CA CYS A 148 -6.61 6.27 -2.77
C CYS A 148 -5.82 5.85 -1.54
N HIS A 149 -6.18 4.71 -0.95
CA HIS A 149 -5.66 4.22 0.33
C HIS A 149 -4.68 3.04 0.22
N PHE A 150 -4.15 2.77 -0.98
CA PHE A 150 -3.20 1.69 -1.21
C PHE A 150 -1.76 2.20 -1.05
N LEU A 151 -1.11 1.72 0.00
CA LEU A 151 0.23 2.15 0.40
C LEU A 151 1.29 1.19 -0.15
N MET A 152 2.30 1.75 -0.80
CA MET A 152 3.51 1.06 -1.19
C MET A 152 4.54 1.11 -0.07
N THR A 153 5.29 0.03 0.10
CA THR A 153 6.34 -0.06 1.11
C THR A 153 7.73 -0.08 0.47
N ALA A 154 8.70 0.51 1.15
CA ALA A 154 10.12 0.36 0.85
C ALA A 154 10.92 0.31 2.14
N TYR A 155 11.99 -0.48 2.19
CA TYR A 155 12.79 -0.60 3.40
C TYR A 155 14.29 -0.52 3.11
N THR A 156 15.06 -0.02 4.06
CA THR A 156 16.52 0.04 3.97
C THR A 156 17.14 0.18 5.37
N PRO A 157 18.34 -0.35 5.64
CA PRO A 157 19.11 -1.24 4.81
C PRO A 157 18.47 -2.62 4.79
N PHE A 158 18.33 -3.07 3.56
CA PHE A 158 18.38 -4.44 3.20
C PHE A 158 19.79 -5.02 3.20
N THR A 159 20.25 -5.84 4.13
CA THR A 159 21.58 -6.46 3.99
C THR A 159 21.57 -7.80 4.68
N GLY A 160 22.10 -8.83 4.01
CA GLY A 160 22.41 -10.09 4.67
C GLY A 160 23.67 -9.95 5.53
N ASP A 161 23.74 -10.72 6.61
CA ASP A 161 24.82 -10.70 7.61
C ASP A 161 26.23 -10.81 7.01
N GLN A 162 26.37 -11.43 5.83
CA GLN A 162 27.66 -11.62 5.16
C GLN A 162 28.23 -10.36 4.47
N VAL A 163 27.38 -9.43 4.03
CA VAL A 163 27.83 -8.21 3.29
C VAL A 163 28.35 -7.13 4.26
N GLU A 164 28.10 -7.29 5.56
CA GLU A 164 28.47 -6.30 6.56
C GLU A 164 29.93 -6.33 6.96
N GLN A 165 30.60 -7.49 6.90
CA GLN A 165 32.04 -7.55 7.21
C GLN A 165 32.88 -6.68 6.27
N ALA A 166 32.39 -6.39 5.05
CA ALA A 166 33.10 -5.58 4.05
C ALA A 166 32.65 -4.10 3.98
N LYS A 167 31.51 -3.70 4.58
CA LYS A 167 30.92 -2.35 4.43
C LYS A 167 30.89 -1.49 5.70
N THR A 168 31.44 -1.99 6.81
CA THR A 168 31.63 -1.28 8.09
C THR A 168 32.39 0.05 7.99
N VAL A 169 32.98 0.40 6.84
CA VAL A 169 33.79 1.62 6.64
C VAL A 169 32.94 2.88 6.35
N ARG A 170 31.70 2.79 5.88
CA ARG A 170 30.86 3.98 5.60
C ARG A 170 29.73 4.14 6.61
N LYS A 171 29.84 5.12 7.51
CA LYS A 171 28.74 5.57 8.38
C LYS A 171 27.52 5.91 7.50
N THR A 172 26.47 5.10 7.56
CA THR A 172 25.23 5.36 6.81
C THR A 172 24.51 6.53 7.48
N THR A 173 24.30 7.62 6.73
CA THR A 173 23.62 8.82 7.23
C THR A 173 22.10 8.73 7.00
N VAL A 174 21.34 9.56 7.72
CA VAL A 174 19.88 9.72 7.52
C VAL A 174 19.55 10.07 6.07
N LEU A 175 20.31 10.98 5.48
CA LEU A 175 20.17 11.37 4.08
C LEU A 175 20.36 10.20 3.13
N ASP A 176 21.31 9.30 3.41
CA ASP A 176 21.54 8.11 2.59
C ASP A 176 20.39 7.12 2.70
N VAL A 177 19.83 6.93 3.91
CA VAL A 177 18.63 6.11 4.14
C VAL A 177 17.45 6.67 3.36
N MET A 178 17.11 7.94 3.55
CA MET A 178 15.97 8.56 2.86
C MET A 178 16.14 8.56 1.34
N ARG A 179 17.36 8.79 0.82
CA ARG A 179 17.64 8.69 -0.62
C ARG A 179 17.45 7.26 -1.13
N ARG A 180 17.90 6.26 -0.37
CA ARG A 180 17.73 4.84 -0.74
C ARG A 180 16.27 4.43 -0.72
N LEU A 181 15.46 4.92 0.22
CA LEU A 181 14.02 4.63 0.28
C LEU A 181 13.27 5.06 -0.99
N LEU A 182 13.66 6.19 -1.59
CA LEU A 182 13.08 6.66 -2.85
C LEU A 182 13.55 5.89 -4.10
N GLN A 183 14.58 5.05 -3.99
CA GLN A 183 15.09 4.29 -5.13
C GLN A 183 14.13 3.15 -5.50
N PRO A 184 13.81 2.95 -6.80
CA PRO A 184 12.94 1.87 -7.26
C PRO A 184 13.31 0.49 -6.74
N LYS A 185 14.62 0.20 -6.67
CA LYS A 185 15.16 -1.10 -6.23
C LYS A 185 14.82 -1.51 -4.79
N ASN A 186 14.44 -0.55 -3.94
CA ASN A 186 14.10 -0.83 -2.54
C ASN A 186 12.58 -0.85 -2.30
N ARG A 187 11.77 -0.59 -3.34
CA ARG A 187 10.31 -0.69 -3.25
C ARG A 187 9.90 -2.15 -3.31
N MET A 188 8.97 -2.52 -2.44
CA MET A 188 8.47 -3.89 -2.29
C MET A 188 7.20 -4.12 -3.09
N VAL A 189 7.00 -3.32 -4.15
CA VAL A 189 5.89 -3.40 -5.08
C VAL A 189 6.39 -3.16 -6.51
N SER A 190 6.09 -4.09 -7.42
CA SER A 190 6.56 -4.07 -8.81
C SER A 190 5.71 -3.13 -9.65
N THR A 191 5.94 -1.83 -9.55
CA THR A 191 5.24 -0.83 -10.37
C THR A 191 6.17 -0.23 -11.42
N VAL A 192 5.65 0.05 -12.61
CA VAL A 192 6.36 0.83 -13.64
C VAL A 192 5.83 2.26 -13.57
N PRO A 193 6.54 3.21 -12.94
CA PRO A 193 6.07 4.59 -12.87
C PRO A 193 5.99 5.19 -14.28
N GLY A 194 4.85 5.79 -14.61
CA GLY A 194 4.69 6.59 -15.82
C GLY A 194 5.39 7.94 -15.68
N LYS A 195 5.46 8.71 -16.77
CA LYS A 195 6.03 10.08 -16.74
C LYS A 195 5.26 11.03 -15.82
N LYS A 196 3.94 10.81 -15.71
CA LYS A 196 3.02 11.59 -14.86
C LYS A 196 2.89 11.04 -13.43
N SER A 197 3.41 9.84 -13.15
CA SER A 197 3.22 9.23 -11.84
C SER A 197 3.89 10.03 -10.73
N CYS A 198 3.17 10.21 -9.64
CA CYS A 198 3.57 11.09 -8.55
C CYS A 198 3.22 10.51 -7.18
N TYR A 199 3.91 11.02 -6.16
CA TYR A 199 3.62 10.77 -4.76
C TYR A 199 2.47 11.67 -4.29
N ILE A 200 1.44 11.06 -3.72
CA ILE A 200 0.40 11.76 -2.97
C ILE A 200 0.98 12.14 -1.59
N SER A 201 1.62 11.18 -0.94
CA SER A 201 2.17 11.34 0.42
C SER A 201 3.29 10.33 0.68
N ILE A 202 4.19 10.66 1.61
CA ILE A 202 5.26 9.78 2.07
C ILE A 202 5.41 9.92 3.58
N LEU A 203 5.43 8.79 4.29
CA LEU A 203 5.85 8.68 5.68
C LEU A 203 7.13 7.84 5.76
N ASN A 204 8.21 8.43 6.24
CA ASN A 204 9.45 7.71 6.54
C ASN A 204 9.55 7.44 8.04
N VAL A 205 9.52 6.18 8.44
CA VAL A 205 9.81 5.76 9.81
C VAL A 205 11.30 5.43 9.87
N ILE A 206 12.08 6.30 10.51
CA ILE A 206 13.53 6.14 10.66
C ILE A 206 13.80 5.63 12.07
N GLN A 207 14.57 4.54 12.16
CA GLN A 207 14.94 3.92 13.43
C GLN A 207 16.45 4.03 13.64
N GLY A 208 16.86 4.47 14.83
CA GLY A 208 18.28 4.56 15.20
C GLY A 208 18.64 5.85 15.94
N GLU A 209 19.92 6.02 16.21
CA GLU A 209 20.46 7.25 16.81
C GLU A 209 20.58 8.34 15.73
N VAL A 210 19.60 9.24 15.70
CA VAL A 210 19.47 10.26 14.67
C VAL A 210 19.23 11.63 15.31
N ASP A 211 19.99 12.64 14.85
CA ASP A 211 19.75 14.04 15.19
C ASP A 211 18.57 14.58 14.34
N PRO A 212 17.52 15.14 14.97
CA PRO A 212 16.40 15.80 14.26
C PRO A 212 16.86 16.89 13.27
N THR A 213 17.97 17.57 13.55
CA THR A 213 18.55 18.60 12.67
C THR A 213 18.98 18.02 11.32
N ASP A 214 19.56 16.81 11.33
CA ASP A 214 19.99 16.12 10.11
C ASP A 214 18.81 15.61 9.29
N VAL A 215 17.69 15.30 9.93
CA VAL A 215 16.44 14.93 9.27
C VAL A 215 15.88 16.13 8.50
N HIS A 216 15.83 17.31 9.12
CA HIS A 216 15.37 18.53 8.46
C HIS A 216 16.25 18.88 7.25
N LYS A 217 17.58 18.84 7.41
CA LYS A 217 18.52 19.04 6.29
C LYS A 217 18.33 18.00 5.18
N SER A 218 18.03 16.75 5.54
CA SER A 218 17.80 15.68 4.56
C SER A 218 16.52 15.91 3.75
N LEU A 219 15.44 16.35 4.41
CA LEU A 219 14.18 16.72 3.77
C LEU A 219 14.35 17.88 2.79
N LEU A 220 15.05 18.95 3.19
CA LEU A 220 15.34 20.08 2.32
C LEU A 220 16.08 19.63 1.06
N ARG A 221 17.11 18.80 1.22
CA ARG A 221 17.92 18.31 0.09
C ARG A 221 17.14 17.40 -0.87
N ILE A 222 16.17 16.63 -0.37
CA ILE A 222 15.27 15.82 -1.21
C ILE A 222 14.36 16.72 -2.04
N ARG A 223 13.83 17.79 -1.43
CA ARG A 223 12.98 18.78 -2.11
C ARG A 223 13.76 19.57 -3.17
N GLU A 224 14.93 20.11 -2.82
CA GLU A 224 15.78 20.87 -3.74
C GLU A 224 16.20 20.07 -4.97
N ARG A 225 16.54 18.79 -4.77
CA ARG A 225 16.95 17.89 -5.86
C ARG A 225 15.79 17.30 -6.65
N ARG A 226 14.53 17.57 -6.25
CA ARG A 226 13.32 17.01 -6.87
C ARG A 226 13.42 15.50 -7.09
N LEU A 227 13.92 14.76 -6.08
CA LEU A 227 14.08 13.30 -6.17
C LEU A 227 12.75 12.55 -6.17
N ALA A 228 11.67 13.23 -5.79
CA ALA A 228 10.30 12.73 -5.80
C ALA A 228 9.40 13.79 -6.45
N THR A 229 8.57 13.35 -7.39
CA THR A 229 7.52 14.15 -8.01
C THR A 229 6.27 13.99 -7.16
N PHE A 230 5.67 15.09 -6.71
CA PHE A 230 4.44 15.08 -5.91
C PHE A 230 3.25 15.49 -6.75
N ILE A 231 2.05 15.22 -6.22
CA ILE A 231 0.78 15.69 -6.78
C ILE A 231 0.79 17.20 -7.05
N PRO A 232 0.20 17.65 -8.17
CA PRO A 232 0.20 19.08 -8.55
C PRO A 232 -0.84 19.92 -7.79
N TRP A 233 -1.91 19.29 -7.30
CA TRP A 233 -3.06 19.96 -6.67
C TRP A 233 -2.91 20.16 -5.15
N GLY A 234 -1.78 19.74 -4.57
CA GLY A 234 -1.53 19.83 -3.14
C GLY A 234 -0.04 20.02 -2.80
N PRO A 235 0.27 20.41 -1.55
CA PRO A 235 1.66 20.54 -1.11
C PRO A 235 2.33 19.16 -0.98
N ALA A 236 3.64 19.11 -1.22
CA ALA A 236 4.43 17.89 -1.06
C ALA A 236 4.48 17.41 0.41
N SER A 237 3.70 16.36 0.72
CA SER A 237 3.64 15.73 2.04
C SER A 237 4.76 14.70 2.21
N ILE A 238 5.80 15.07 2.95
CA ILE A 238 6.86 14.15 3.41
C ILE A 238 6.93 14.24 4.92
N GLN A 239 6.38 13.24 5.59
CA GLN A 239 6.43 13.09 7.04
C GLN A 239 7.60 12.19 7.43
N VAL A 240 8.19 12.47 8.58
CA VAL A 240 9.25 11.65 9.16
C VAL A 240 8.92 11.35 10.62
N ALA A 241 8.85 10.07 10.95
CA ALA A 241 8.74 9.61 12.32
C ALA A 241 10.10 9.05 12.76
N LEU A 242 10.63 9.62 13.84
CA LEU A 242 11.87 9.14 14.46
C LEU A 242 11.51 8.20 15.60
N THR A 243 12.08 7.00 15.55
CA THR A 243 11.83 5.98 16.57
C THR A 243 13.14 5.47 17.12
N LYS A 244 13.14 5.21 18.43
CA LYS A 244 14.26 4.55 19.08
C LYS A 244 14.24 3.07 18.75
N ARG A 245 15.44 2.50 18.65
CA ARG A 245 15.63 1.09 18.41
C ARG A 245 15.35 0.28 19.68
N SER A 246 14.90 -0.95 19.52
CA SER A 246 14.81 -1.91 20.63
C SER A 246 16.19 -2.17 21.23
N PRO A 247 16.37 -2.08 22.57
CA PRO A 247 17.64 -2.37 23.22
C PRO A 247 17.97 -3.88 23.22
N TYR A 248 16.98 -4.74 22.98
CA TYR A 248 17.12 -6.20 23.09
C TYR A 248 17.54 -6.89 21.77
N ILE A 249 17.50 -6.17 20.65
CA ILE A 249 17.84 -6.73 19.34
C ILE A 249 19.17 -6.16 18.88
N PRO A 250 20.23 -6.99 18.78
CA PRO A 250 21.50 -6.59 18.19
C PRO A 250 21.39 -6.57 16.66
N MET A 251 20.80 -5.52 16.10
CA MET A 251 21.09 -5.11 14.71
C MET A 251 22.49 -4.49 14.62
N SER A 252 23.21 -4.89 13.60
CA SER A 252 24.49 -4.36 13.16
C SER A 252 24.40 -2.98 12.51
N HIS A 253 23.23 -2.63 11.97
CA HIS A 253 22.96 -1.34 11.36
C HIS A 253 22.69 -0.24 12.40
N ARG A 254 23.36 0.90 12.22
CA ARG A 254 23.21 2.09 13.07
C ARG A 254 21.89 2.84 12.82
N VAL A 255 21.42 2.84 11.57
CA VAL A 255 20.19 3.50 11.14
C VAL A 255 19.47 2.62 10.12
N SER A 256 18.17 2.42 10.32
CA SER A 256 17.24 1.81 9.36
C SER A 256 16.08 2.77 9.07
N GLY A 257 15.35 2.48 8.00
CA GLY A 257 14.23 3.27 7.55
C GLY A 257 13.21 2.40 6.82
N LEU A 258 11.95 2.65 7.11
CA LEU A 258 10.80 2.21 6.33
C LEU A 258 10.17 3.44 5.68
N MET A 259 9.75 3.30 4.43
CA MET A 259 8.90 4.25 3.75
C MET A 259 7.53 3.60 3.52
N LEU A 260 6.48 4.27 4.00
CA LEU A 260 5.11 4.08 3.55
C LEU A 260 4.81 5.22 2.58
N ALA A 261 4.48 4.89 1.34
CA ALA A 261 4.25 5.88 0.30
C ALA A 261 2.91 5.63 -0.38
N ASN A 262 2.11 6.68 -0.50
CA ASN A 262 0.96 6.69 -1.37
C ASN A 262 1.39 7.24 -2.73
N HIS A 263 1.42 6.39 -3.75
CA HIS A 263 1.99 6.73 -5.05
C HIS A 263 1.12 6.20 -6.19
N THR A 264 0.82 7.05 -7.17
CA THR A 264 -0.17 6.76 -8.23
C THR A 264 0.23 5.60 -9.14
N SER A 265 1.52 5.25 -9.22
CA SER A 265 1.97 4.10 -10.01
C SER A 265 1.42 2.76 -9.53
N ILE A 266 0.83 2.68 -8.33
CA ILE A 266 0.12 1.48 -7.88
C ILE A 266 -1.00 1.07 -8.84
N ALA A 267 -1.60 2.03 -9.56
CA ALA A 267 -2.59 1.77 -10.60
C ALA A 267 -2.06 0.83 -11.70
N THR A 268 -0.74 0.79 -11.95
CA THR A 268 -0.14 -0.14 -12.93
C THR A 268 -0.25 -1.60 -12.49
N LEU A 269 -0.17 -1.88 -11.18
CA LEU A 269 -0.41 -3.21 -10.63
C LEU A 269 -1.87 -3.61 -10.84
N PHE A 270 -2.82 -2.71 -10.54
CA PHE A 270 -4.25 -2.97 -10.70
C PHE A 270 -4.62 -3.20 -12.17
N LYS A 271 -4.05 -2.42 -13.09
CA LYS A 271 -4.21 -2.63 -14.54
C LYS A 271 -3.74 -4.01 -14.98
N ARG A 272 -2.64 -4.54 -14.43
CA ARG A 272 -2.17 -5.90 -14.76
C ARG A 272 -3.17 -6.96 -14.28
N ILE A 273 -3.66 -6.86 -13.05
CA ILE A 273 -4.66 -7.76 -12.49
C ILE A 273 -5.94 -7.73 -13.34
N LEU A 274 -6.41 -6.52 -13.70
CA LEU A 274 -7.59 -6.33 -14.53
C LEU A 274 -7.43 -6.95 -15.93
N ARG A 275 -6.27 -6.80 -16.57
CA ARG A 275 -5.97 -7.45 -17.86
C ARG A 275 -5.98 -8.97 -17.77
N GLN A 276 -5.41 -9.54 -16.71
CA GLN A 276 -5.41 -10.99 -16.49
C GLN A 276 -6.85 -11.50 -16.29
N TYR A 277 -7.63 -10.81 -15.46
CA TYR A 277 -9.05 -11.09 -15.26
C TYR A 277 -9.84 -11.01 -16.58
N ASP A 278 -9.71 -9.92 -17.34
CA ASP A 278 -10.42 -9.74 -18.61
C ASP A 278 -10.06 -10.83 -19.63
N GLY A 279 -8.80 -11.25 -19.67
CA GLY A 279 -8.34 -12.36 -20.51
C GLY A 279 -9.01 -13.69 -20.17
N MET A 280 -9.18 -13.99 -18.88
CA MET A 280 -9.86 -15.21 -18.43
C MET A 280 -11.38 -15.12 -18.61
N ARG A 281 -11.97 -13.97 -18.25
CA ARG A 281 -13.41 -13.72 -18.30
C ARG A 281 -13.96 -13.77 -19.72
N LYS A 282 -13.22 -13.24 -20.71
CA LYS A 282 -13.58 -13.34 -22.15
C LYS A 282 -13.71 -14.78 -22.64
N ARG A 283 -12.97 -15.71 -22.05
CA ARG A 283 -13.01 -17.14 -22.39
C ARG A 283 -13.93 -17.95 -21.47
N ASN A 284 -14.53 -17.31 -20.46
CA ASN A 284 -15.27 -17.95 -19.38
C ASN A 284 -14.49 -19.13 -18.73
N ALA A 285 -13.15 -19.01 -18.68
CA ALA A 285 -12.30 -20.07 -18.17
C ALA A 285 -12.47 -20.22 -16.64
N PHE A 286 -12.50 -21.46 -16.16
CA PHE A 286 -12.54 -21.82 -14.73
C PHE A 286 -13.74 -21.28 -13.92
N MET A 287 -14.86 -20.97 -14.59
CA MET A 287 -16.05 -20.40 -13.93
C MET A 287 -16.94 -21.43 -13.21
N GLU A 288 -16.83 -22.71 -13.54
CA GLU A 288 -17.70 -23.76 -12.97
C GLU A 288 -17.60 -23.88 -11.45
N GLY A 289 -16.41 -23.65 -10.87
CA GLY A 289 -16.22 -23.66 -9.43
C GLY A 289 -17.01 -22.55 -8.72
N TYR A 290 -17.02 -21.34 -9.29
CA TYR A 290 -17.74 -20.20 -8.74
C TYR A 290 -19.25 -20.38 -8.88
N LYS A 291 -19.75 -20.85 -10.04
CA LYS A 291 -21.20 -21.07 -10.26
C LYS A 291 -21.85 -22.05 -9.26
N LYS A 292 -21.07 -22.91 -8.62
CA LYS A 292 -21.57 -23.83 -7.57
C LYS A 292 -21.77 -23.16 -6.21
N THR A 293 -21.26 -21.95 -6.02
CA THR A 293 -21.40 -21.19 -4.77
C THR A 293 -22.61 -20.25 -4.84
N ALA A 294 -23.32 -20.11 -3.71
CA ALA A 294 -24.58 -19.36 -3.64
C ALA A 294 -24.51 -17.91 -4.18
N PRO A 295 -23.43 -17.12 -3.97
CA PRO A 295 -23.36 -15.75 -4.50
C PRO A 295 -23.32 -15.69 -6.04
N PHE A 296 -22.91 -16.78 -6.70
CA PHE A 296 -22.70 -16.84 -8.14
C PHE A 296 -23.58 -17.89 -8.85
N SER A 297 -24.55 -18.48 -8.14
CA SER A 297 -25.42 -19.53 -8.68
C SER A 297 -26.49 -18.97 -9.62
N GLU A 298 -26.97 -17.74 -9.36
CA GLU A 298 -28.02 -17.10 -10.15
C GLU A 298 -27.46 -16.21 -11.26
N ASN A 299 -26.46 -15.39 -10.95
CA ASN A 299 -25.82 -14.50 -11.91
C ASN A 299 -24.33 -14.30 -11.59
N LEU A 300 -23.60 -13.75 -12.57
CA LEU A 300 -22.18 -13.41 -12.43
C LEU A 300 -21.99 -11.90 -12.24
N ASN A 301 -23.04 -11.18 -11.81
CA ASN A 301 -23.03 -9.72 -11.74
C ASN A 301 -22.00 -9.20 -10.74
N GLU A 302 -21.75 -9.96 -9.67
CA GLU A 302 -20.76 -9.58 -8.65
C GLU A 302 -19.34 -9.46 -9.24
N PHE A 303 -19.01 -10.24 -10.27
CA PHE A 303 -17.75 -10.11 -10.99
C PHE A 303 -17.68 -8.84 -11.83
N ASP A 304 -18.79 -8.46 -12.47
CA ASP A 304 -18.86 -7.27 -13.32
C ASP A 304 -18.82 -5.99 -12.46
N GLU A 305 -19.51 -6.00 -11.31
CA GLU A 305 -19.41 -4.95 -10.29
C GLU A 305 -17.98 -4.83 -9.72
N ALA A 306 -17.36 -5.94 -9.34
CA ALA A 306 -16.00 -5.93 -8.81
C ALA A 306 -14.99 -5.40 -9.84
N ARG A 307 -15.15 -5.80 -11.10
CA ARG A 307 -14.36 -5.27 -12.21
C ARG A 307 -14.54 -3.75 -12.35
N GLN A 308 -15.78 -3.26 -12.27
CA GLN A 308 -16.06 -1.82 -12.39
C GLN A 308 -15.44 -1.02 -11.25
N VAL A 309 -15.57 -1.48 -10.00
CA VAL A 309 -14.97 -0.80 -8.83
C VAL A 309 -13.45 -0.68 -8.98
N VAL A 310 -12.78 -1.75 -9.46
CA VAL A 310 -11.33 -1.71 -9.71
C VAL A 310 -10.97 -0.80 -10.87
N ALA A 311 -11.79 -0.75 -11.92
CA ALA A 311 -11.59 0.19 -13.04
C ALA A 311 -11.75 1.65 -12.61
N ASP A 312 -12.76 1.96 -11.79
CA ASP A 312 -12.98 3.30 -11.24
C ASP A 312 -11.84 3.70 -10.30
N LEU A 313 -11.33 2.77 -9.50
CA LEU A 313 -10.15 2.99 -8.66
C LEU A 313 -8.92 3.35 -9.50
N ILE A 314 -8.71 2.64 -10.62
CA ILE A 314 -7.62 2.97 -11.55
C ILE A 314 -7.80 4.39 -12.10
N GLY A 315 -9.02 4.73 -12.54
CA GLY A 315 -9.35 6.06 -13.04
C GLY A 315 -9.11 7.16 -12.01
N GLU A 316 -9.47 6.90 -10.74
CA GLU A 316 -9.22 7.82 -9.62
C GLU A 316 -7.72 8.12 -9.43
N TYR A 317 -6.87 7.09 -9.46
CA TYR A 317 -5.41 7.28 -9.36
C TYR A 317 -4.82 8.02 -10.55
N GLU A 318 -5.36 7.82 -11.75
CA GLU A 318 -4.94 8.56 -12.95
C GLU A 318 -5.39 10.02 -12.89
N ALA A 319 -6.63 10.27 -12.47
CA ALA A 319 -7.15 11.63 -12.29
C ALA A 319 -6.34 12.39 -11.23
N ALA A 320 -5.89 11.72 -10.16
CA ALA A 320 -5.04 12.30 -9.14
C ALA A 320 -3.66 12.76 -9.65
N GLU A 321 -3.24 12.38 -10.86
CA GLU A 321 -2.01 12.87 -11.49
C GLU A 321 -2.18 14.26 -12.13
N ASP A 322 -3.41 14.70 -12.39
CA ASP A 322 -3.70 15.97 -13.07
C ASP A 322 -3.98 17.10 -12.06
N ALA A 323 -3.71 18.35 -12.46
CA ALA A 323 -3.84 19.53 -11.58
C ALA A 323 -5.29 19.85 -11.19
N ASP A 324 -6.25 19.48 -12.05
CA ASP A 324 -7.66 19.80 -11.88
C ASP A 324 -8.42 18.78 -11.04
N TYR A 325 -7.71 17.81 -10.43
CA TYR A 325 -8.30 16.70 -9.66
C TYR A 325 -9.30 17.14 -8.58
N LEU A 326 -9.00 18.22 -7.84
CA LEU A 326 -9.88 18.72 -6.78
C LEU A 326 -11.03 19.61 -7.31
N ASN A 327 -10.90 20.17 -8.51
CA ASN A 327 -11.86 21.09 -9.11
C ASN A 327 -12.08 20.72 -10.60
N PRO A 328 -12.76 19.61 -10.89
CA PRO A 328 -13.01 19.17 -12.26
C PRO A 328 -13.79 20.21 -13.10
N ASP A 329 -14.60 21.06 -12.45
CA ASP A 329 -15.44 22.07 -13.12
C ASP A 329 -14.72 23.40 -13.39
N ALA A 330 -13.51 23.63 -12.86
CA ALA A 330 -12.78 24.88 -13.09
C ALA A 330 -12.24 25.02 -14.54
N GLY A 331 -12.25 23.92 -15.31
CA GLY A 331 -11.91 23.87 -16.73
C GLY A 331 -13.08 24.12 -17.67
N GLU A 332 -14.32 24.09 -17.20
CA GLU A 332 -15.48 24.52 -17.98
C GLU A 332 -15.50 26.05 -18.00
N LYS A 333 -14.87 26.63 -19.05
CA LYS A 333 -15.18 28.00 -19.46
C LYS A 333 -16.71 28.11 -19.53
N PRO A 334 -17.33 29.13 -18.92
CA PRO A 334 -18.77 29.31 -19.02
C PRO A 334 -19.11 29.48 -20.50
N THR A 335 -19.71 28.45 -21.09
CA THR A 335 -20.27 28.48 -22.42
C THR A 335 -21.43 29.46 -22.36
N SER A 336 -21.18 30.65 -22.92
CA SER A 336 -22.15 31.64 -23.37
C SER A 336 -23.44 31.71 -22.54
N ALA A 337 -23.51 32.69 -21.63
CA ALA A 337 -24.79 33.20 -21.16
C ALA A 337 -25.66 33.52 -22.39
N GLU A 338 -26.64 32.65 -22.65
CA GLU A 338 -27.75 32.93 -23.53
C GLU A 338 -28.37 34.24 -23.03
N THR A 339 -28.31 35.25 -23.88
CA THR A 339 -29.11 36.46 -23.81
C THR A 339 -30.59 36.10 -23.75
N ASP A 340 -31.08 35.83 -22.55
CA ASP A 340 -32.51 35.83 -22.26
C ASP A 340 -32.98 37.28 -22.15
N ARG A 341 -33.17 37.91 -23.31
CA ARG A 341 -33.91 39.17 -23.46
C ARG A 341 -35.34 38.84 -23.88
N ARG A 342 -36.19 38.43 -22.93
CA ARG A 342 -37.65 38.62 -23.03
C ARG A 342 -38.33 38.70 -21.66
N VAL A 343 -38.13 39.82 -20.93
CA VAL A 343 -39.21 40.48 -20.18
C VAL A 343 -38.91 41.98 -20.09
N ALA A 344 -39.50 42.76 -20.99
CA ALA A 344 -39.92 44.16 -20.81
C ALA A 344 -40.79 44.55 -22.00
#